data_AF-A0A7X3L4B9-F1
#
_entry.id   AF-A0A7X3L4B9-F1
#
_cell.length_a   1.000
_cell.length_b   1.000
_cell.length_c   1.000
_cell.angle_alpha   90.00
_cell.angle_beta   90.00
_cell.angle_gamma   90.00
#
_symmetry.space_group_name_H-M   'P 1'
#
loop_
_entity.id
_entity.type
_entity.pdbx_description
1 polymer ?
#
loop_
_entity_poly.entity_id
_entity_poly.type
_entity_poly.pdbx_seq_one_letter_code
_entity_poly.pdbx_strand_id
1 'polypeptide(L)'
;MSIALILKAGEGSIFPNHAKTSDKDPLFLGWMEFPLDEQKKNSLRLDVAVWRKNNSGKDFYSLSIGGIPATLFKEEKQDRPESSPDYAGSFGFGREMRIAGWRKKTKEGDNPYISISVVEKKAAANSERAQTPAAAQEQKAPPRQPAPSQEAAGHPGFDFI
;
A
#
# COMPACT_ATOMS: atom_id res chain seq x y z
N MET A 1 20.11 -24.74 -13.20
CA MET A 1 19.22 -25.07 -12.05
C MET A 1 18.70 -23.77 -11.47
N SER A 2 17.44 -23.72 -11.04
CA SER A 2 16.84 -22.59 -10.34
C SER A 2 16.28 -23.05 -9.00
N ILE A 3 16.17 -22.11 -8.05
CA ILE A 3 15.52 -22.30 -6.76
C ILE A 3 14.42 -21.24 -6.67
N ALA A 4 13.22 -21.66 -6.26
CA ALA A 4 12.10 -20.77 -6.00
C ALA A 4 11.78 -20.77 -4.50
N LEU A 5 11.68 -19.58 -3.90
CA LEU A 5 11.31 -19.40 -2.50
C LEU A 5 9.96 -18.67 -2.45
N ILE A 6 9.05 -19.16 -1.62
CA ILE A 6 7.73 -18.55 -1.40
C ILE A 6 7.73 -17.90 -0.01
N LEU A 7 7.62 -16.57 0.03
CA LEU A 7 7.62 -15.80 1.26
C LEU A 7 6.18 -15.45 1.65
N LYS A 8 5.61 -16.10 2.67
CA LYS A 8 4.20 -15.89 3.09
C LYS A 8 4.04 -14.89 4.24
N ALA A 9 4.99 -14.89 5.16
CA ALA A 9 5.04 -13.98 6.27
C ALA A 9 6.49 -13.80 6.72
N GLY A 10 6.77 -12.68 7.38
CA GLY A 10 8.08 -12.42 7.95
C GLY A 10 7.99 -11.41 9.10
N GLU A 11 8.98 -11.45 9.97
CA GLU A 11 9.07 -10.57 11.13
C GLU A 11 10.48 -10.00 11.22
N GLY A 12 10.59 -8.77 11.71
CA GLY A 12 11.86 -8.08 11.74
C GLY A 12 11.89 -6.95 12.76
N SER A 13 13.06 -6.33 12.86
CA SER A 13 13.27 -5.16 13.70
C SER A 13 14.26 -4.23 13.04
N ILE A 14 13.96 -2.94 13.04
CA ILE A 14 14.85 -1.87 12.58
C ILE A 14 15.14 -0.89 13.71
N PHE A 15 16.36 -0.39 13.72
CA PHE A 15 16.94 0.44 14.78
C PHE A 15 17.53 1.72 14.17
N PRO A 16 17.55 2.83 14.90
CA PRO A 16 18.22 4.05 14.44
C PRO A 16 19.67 3.77 14.02
N ASN A 17 20.05 4.25 12.84
CA ASN A 17 21.43 4.13 12.37
C ASN A 17 22.31 5.20 13.03
N HIS A 18 22.97 4.84 14.13
CA HIS A 18 23.90 5.73 14.84
C HIS A 18 25.20 6.02 14.07
N ALA A 19 25.51 5.22 13.04
CA ALA A 19 26.68 5.43 12.18
C ALA A 19 26.39 6.30 10.95
N LYS A 20 25.19 6.91 10.85
CA LYS A 20 24.84 7.83 9.77
C LYS A 20 25.79 9.03 9.74
N THR A 21 26.42 9.27 8.60
CA THR A 21 27.32 10.42 8.37
C THR A 21 26.84 11.35 7.26
N SER A 22 25.98 10.85 6.35
CA SER A 22 25.43 11.58 5.21
C SER A 22 23.91 11.41 5.11
N ASP A 23 23.24 12.27 4.35
CA ASP A 23 21.80 12.13 4.04
C ASP A 23 21.50 11.01 3.04
N LYS A 24 22.53 10.50 2.37
CA LYS A 24 22.43 9.30 1.53
C LYS A 24 22.40 8.00 2.35
N ASP A 25 22.89 8.05 3.58
CA ASP A 25 22.93 6.88 4.45
C ASP A 25 21.52 6.56 4.98
N PRO A 26 21.23 5.27 5.22
CA PRO A 26 19.96 4.87 5.80
C PRO A 26 19.78 5.45 7.20
N LEU A 27 18.56 5.87 7.51
CA LEU A 27 18.12 6.33 8.83
C LEU A 27 17.95 5.19 9.82
N PHE A 28 17.50 4.03 9.33
CA PHE A 28 17.35 2.84 10.15
C PHE A 28 17.99 1.64 9.45
N LEU A 29 18.55 0.76 10.26
CA LEU A 29 19.13 -0.51 9.84
C LEU A 29 18.53 -1.63 10.68
N GLY A 30 18.46 -2.82 10.12
CA GLY A 30 17.92 -3.96 10.83
C GLY A 30 17.87 -5.20 9.97
N TRP A 31 16.95 -6.09 10.32
CA TRP A 31 16.82 -7.38 9.66
C TRP A 31 15.36 -7.81 9.63
N MET A 32 15.07 -8.74 8.71
CA MET A 32 13.79 -9.42 8.61
C MET A 32 14.01 -10.91 8.36
N GLU A 33 13.29 -11.74 9.09
CA GLU A 33 13.33 -13.18 8.99
C GLU A 33 12.02 -13.69 8.38
N PHE A 34 12.15 -14.56 7.39
CA PHE A 34 11.05 -15.26 6.75
C PHE A 34 11.19 -16.76 7.00
N PRO A 35 10.29 -17.40 7.75
CA PRO A 35 10.28 -18.86 7.84
C PRO A 35 10.04 -19.46 6.45
N LEU A 36 10.84 -20.46 6.11
CA LEU A 36 10.75 -21.19 4.83
C LEU A 36 9.96 -22.50 4.97
N ASP A 37 9.70 -22.94 6.20
CA ASP A 37 8.89 -24.11 6.52
C ASP A 37 7.90 -23.81 7.66
N GLU A 38 6.84 -24.61 7.76
CA GLU A 38 5.78 -24.44 8.76
C GLU A 38 6.29 -24.66 10.19
N GLN A 39 7.35 -25.46 10.36
CA GLN A 39 7.98 -25.72 11.65
C GLN A 39 8.91 -24.58 12.08
N LYS A 40 9.08 -23.56 11.24
CA LYS A 40 10.00 -22.42 11.40
C LYS A 40 11.45 -22.85 11.69
N LYS A 41 11.86 -24.04 11.22
CA LYS A 41 13.22 -24.56 11.46
C LYS A 41 14.25 -23.89 10.55
N ASN A 42 13.85 -23.60 9.33
CA ASN A 42 14.66 -22.85 8.37
C ASN A 42 14.05 -21.46 8.19
N SER A 43 14.88 -20.43 8.25
CA SER A 43 14.49 -19.06 7.99
C SER A 43 15.48 -18.39 7.03
N LEU A 44 14.95 -17.55 6.15
CA LEU A 44 15.71 -16.63 5.34
C LEU A 44 15.79 -15.30 6.09
N ARG A 45 16.99 -14.91 6.52
CA ARG A 45 17.25 -13.60 7.11
C ARG A 45 17.77 -12.63 6.06
N LEU A 46 17.11 -11.50 5.90
CA LEU A 46 17.47 -10.42 4.98
C LEU A 46 17.77 -9.14 5.76
N ASP A 47 18.81 -8.43 5.35
CA ASP A 47 19.12 -7.12 5.92
C ASP A 47 18.12 -6.07 5.45
N VAL A 48 17.81 -5.13 6.34
CA VAL A 48 16.88 -4.04 6.09
C VAL A 48 17.59 -2.71 6.22
N ALA A 49 17.43 -1.85 5.22
CA ALA A 49 17.87 -0.47 5.24
C ALA A 49 16.71 0.46 4.91
N VAL A 50 16.62 1.59 5.62
CA VAL A 50 15.47 2.50 5.54
C VAL A 50 15.92 3.94 5.33
N TRP A 51 15.30 4.63 4.37
CA TRP A 51 15.50 6.05 4.10
C TRP A 51 14.18 6.79 4.24
N ARG A 52 14.21 8.05 4.67
CA ARG A 52 13.04 8.94 4.56
C ARG A 52 13.09 9.62 3.21
N LYS A 53 11.95 9.60 2.51
CA LYS A 53 11.74 10.31 1.25
C LYS A 53 10.52 11.21 1.38
N ASN A 54 10.48 12.26 0.57
CA ASN A 54 9.32 13.11 0.43
C ASN A 54 8.80 12.96 -1.00
N ASN A 55 7.48 12.81 -1.14
CA ASN A 55 6.81 12.91 -2.43
C ASN A 55 5.61 13.85 -2.30
N SER A 56 5.62 14.95 -3.05
CA SER A 56 4.51 15.91 -3.10
C SER A 56 4.08 16.41 -1.72
N GLY A 57 5.05 16.68 -0.84
CA GLY A 57 4.81 17.19 0.52
C GLY A 57 4.48 16.10 1.56
N LYS A 58 4.35 14.83 1.16
CA LYS A 58 4.16 13.70 2.09
C LYS A 58 5.47 12.95 2.32
N ASP A 59 5.89 12.91 3.57
CA ASP A 59 7.00 12.08 4.02
C ASP A 59 6.59 10.61 4.09
N PHE A 60 7.48 9.74 3.63
CA PHE A 60 7.34 8.29 3.75
C PHE A 60 8.71 7.64 3.95
N TYR A 61 8.70 6.41 4.44
CA TYR A 61 9.89 5.60 4.60
C TYR A 61 10.00 4.62 3.42
N SER A 62 11.13 4.70 2.71
CA SER A 62 11.53 3.77 1.65
C SER A 62 12.45 2.73 2.26
N LEU A 63 12.11 1.45 2.10
CA LEU A 63 12.87 0.33 2.65
C LEU A 63 13.46 -0.50 1.51
N SER A 64 14.64 -1.05 1.75
CA SER A 64 15.21 -2.17 0.99
C SER A 64 15.37 -3.35 1.94
N ILE A 65 14.79 -4.49 1.61
CA ILE A 65 14.84 -5.71 2.42
C ILE A 65 15.48 -6.80 1.57
N GLY A 66 16.77 -7.06 1.79
CA GLY A 66 17.57 -7.94 0.93
C GLY A 66 17.59 -7.51 -0.55
N GLY A 67 17.44 -6.21 -0.82
CA GLY A 67 17.32 -5.67 -2.18
C GLY A 67 15.88 -5.57 -2.71
N ILE A 68 14.89 -6.13 -2.02
CA ILE A 68 13.48 -6.05 -2.40
C ILE A 68 12.89 -4.73 -1.88
N PRO A 69 12.21 -3.94 -2.72
CA PRO A 69 11.65 -2.66 -2.30
C PRO A 69 10.46 -2.83 -1.34
N ALA A 70 10.40 -1.94 -0.36
CA ALA A 70 9.26 -1.76 0.53
C ALA A 70 9.00 -0.28 0.83
N THR A 71 7.81 0.01 1.31
CA THR A 71 7.36 1.35 1.71
C THR A 71 6.61 1.28 3.02
N LEU A 72 6.81 2.29 3.87
CA LEU A 72 6.09 2.50 5.11
C LEU A 72 5.63 3.96 5.21
N PHE A 73 4.39 4.14 5.59
CA PHE A 73 3.77 5.43 5.87
C PHE A 73 3.42 5.48 7.34
N LYS A 74 3.58 6.65 7.96
CA LYS A 74 3.13 6.86 9.33
C LYS A 74 1.62 6.91 9.34
N GLU A 75 1.01 6.08 10.17
CA GLU A 75 -0.44 6.06 10.31
C GLU A 75 -0.91 7.23 11.20
N GLU A 76 -2.04 7.81 10.83
CA GLU A 76 -2.68 8.86 11.62
C GLU A 76 -3.39 8.24 12.84
N LYS A 77 -3.19 8.85 14.01
CA LYS A 77 -3.62 8.30 15.31
C LYS A 77 -5.08 8.56 15.67
N GLN A 78 -5.81 9.29 14.84
CA GLN A 78 -7.18 9.69 15.14
C GLN A 78 -8.06 8.43 15.06
N ASP A 79 -8.55 7.97 16.21
CA ASP A 79 -9.51 6.86 16.39
C ASP A 79 -9.01 5.43 16.13
N ARG A 80 -7.78 5.09 16.53
CA ARG A 80 -7.27 3.71 16.41
C ARG A 80 -7.04 3.02 17.75
N PRO A 81 -7.35 1.71 17.85
CA PRO A 81 -7.01 0.93 19.03
C PRO A 81 -5.49 0.92 19.22
N GLU A 82 -5.04 0.88 20.47
CA GLU A 82 -3.62 0.93 20.86
C GLU A 82 -2.76 -0.18 20.21
N SER A 83 -3.39 -1.29 19.79
CA SER A 83 -2.75 -2.39 19.06
C SER A 83 -2.49 -2.10 17.57
N SER A 84 -2.97 -0.98 17.03
CA SER A 84 -2.78 -0.61 15.64
C SER A 84 -1.32 -0.30 15.32
N PRO A 85 -0.84 -0.62 14.11
CA PRO A 85 0.52 -0.29 13.73
C PRO A 85 0.70 1.23 13.61
N ASP A 86 1.85 1.72 14.09
CA ASP A 86 2.29 3.11 13.91
C ASP A 86 2.64 3.42 12.44
N TYR A 87 3.05 2.38 11.71
CA TYR A 87 3.41 2.47 10.30
C TYR A 87 2.78 1.34 9.50
N ALA A 88 2.29 1.62 8.30
CA ALA A 88 1.86 0.57 7.39
C ALA A 88 2.28 0.88 5.96
N GLY A 89 2.33 -0.15 5.13
CA GLY A 89 2.61 0.01 3.71
C GLY A 89 2.70 -1.32 2.98
N SER A 90 3.61 -1.38 2.01
CA SER A 90 3.72 -2.55 1.13
C SER A 90 5.16 -3.03 0.94
N PHE A 91 5.30 -4.34 0.71
CA PHE A 91 6.55 -5.03 0.43
C PHE A 91 6.41 -5.87 -0.85
N GLY A 92 7.49 -5.95 -1.63
CA GLY A 92 7.57 -6.77 -2.84
C GLY A 92 7.49 -5.96 -4.14
N PHE A 93 7.96 -6.54 -5.24
CA PHE A 93 8.04 -5.90 -6.56
C PHE A 93 6.66 -5.47 -7.10
N GLY A 94 5.63 -6.28 -6.88
CA GLY A 94 4.22 -5.96 -7.18
C GLY A 94 3.45 -5.37 -5.99
N ARG A 95 4.11 -5.07 -4.87
CA ARG A 95 3.46 -4.65 -3.61
C ARG A 95 2.43 -5.66 -3.10
N GLU A 96 2.71 -6.95 -3.28
CA GLU A 96 1.77 -8.05 -2.99
C GLU A 96 1.63 -8.34 -1.49
N MET A 97 2.62 -7.93 -0.70
CA MET A 97 2.64 -8.14 0.74
C MET A 97 2.32 -6.83 1.46
N ARG A 98 1.62 -6.93 2.59
CA ARG A 98 1.41 -5.83 3.53
C ARG A 98 2.54 -5.84 4.55
N ILE A 99 3.12 -4.69 4.81
CA ILE A 99 4.09 -4.48 5.89
C ILE A 99 3.47 -3.56 6.94
N ALA A 100 3.68 -3.87 8.21
CA ALA A 100 3.21 -3.13 9.37
C ALA A 100 4.38 -2.94 10.35
N GLY A 101 4.43 -1.78 11.00
CA GLY A 101 5.48 -1.40 11.93
C GLY A 101 4.91 -0.84 13.23
N TRP A 102 5.45 -1.28 14.36
CA TRP A 102 5.11 -0.77 15.70
C TRP A 102 6.36 -0.20 16.34
N ARG A 103 6.27 1.05 16.80
CA ARG A 103 7.33 1.68 17.57
C ARG A 103 7.32 1.11 18.98
N LYS A 104 8.40 0.44 19.35
CA LYS A 104 8.60 -0.16 20.66
C LYS A 104 9.81 0.48 21.34
N LYS A 105 9.90 0.29 22.66
CA LYS A 105 11.06 0.66 23.48
C LYS A 105 11.72 -0.61 24.02
N THR A 106 13.04 -0.63 24.11
CA THR A 106 13.74 -1.73 24.80
C THR A 106 13.54 -1.66 26.31
N LYS A 107 13.55 -2.80 27.01
CA LYS A 107 13.35 -2.85 28.47
C LYS A 107 14.53 -2.26 29.26
N GLU A 108 15.74 -2.33 28.72
CA GLU A 108 17.00 -1.97 29.39
C GLU A 108 17.51 -0.55 29.09
N GLY A 109 16.84 0.17 28.21
CA GLY A 109 17.21 1.54 27.85
C GLY A 109 16.12 2.12 26.96
N ASP A 110 15.87 3.41 27.04
CA ASP A 110 14.80 4.10 26.30
C ASP A 110 15.05 4.18 24.79
N ASN A 111 15.83 3.25 24.22
CA ASN A 111 16.16 3.19 22.81
C ASN A 111 14.94 2.69 22.02
N PRO A 112 14.33 3.56 21.20
CA PRO A 112 13.18 3.17 20.41
C PRO A 112 13.63 2.33 19.21
N TYR A 113 12.88 1.28 18.91
CA TYR A 113 13.03 0.49 17.68
C TYR A 113 11.67 0.32 17.01
N ILE A 114 11.65 -0.10 15.75
CA ILE A 114 10.42 -0.43 15.04
C ILE A 114 10.42 -1.93 14.79
N SER A 115 9.44 -2.62 15.38
CA SER A 115 9.14 -4.02 15.10
C SER A 115 8.32 -4.09 13.83
N ILE A 116 8.74 -4.92 12.88
CA ILE A 116 8.14 -5.05 11.55
C ILE A 116 7.47 -6.42 11.44
N SER A 117 6.29 -6.46 10.84
CA SER A 117 5.65 -7.69 10.36
C SER A 117 5.23 -7.54 8.91
N VAL A 118 5.44 -8.60 8.13
CA VAL A 118 5.04 -8.71 6.73
C VAL A 118 4.12 -9.90 6.59
N VAL A 119 3.01 -9.71 5.88
CA VAL A 119 2.03 -10.76 5.58
C VAL A 119 1.51 -10.60 4.16
N GLU A 120 1.08 -11.68 3.53
CA GLU A 120 0.35 -11.61 2.27
C GLU A 120 -0.84 -10.66 2.37
N LYS A 121 -1.04 -9.82 1.35
CA LYS A 121 -2.30 -9.10 1.23
C LYS A 121 -3.38 -10.13 0.97
N LYS A 122 -4.32 -10.29 1.91
CA LYS A 122 -5.58 -10.94 1.59
C LYS A 122 -6.21 -10.15 0.45
N ALA A 123 -6.37 -10.80 -0.71
CA ALA A 123 -7.21 -10.25 -1.76
C ALA A 123 -8.56 -9.91 -1.12
N ALA A 124 -8.99 -8.66 -1.24
CA ALA A 124 -10.37 -8.35 -0.94
C ALA A 124 -11.20 -9.26 -1.86
N ALA A 125 -11.95 -10.19 -1.28
CA ALA A 125 -12.99 -10.88 -2.02
C ALA A 125 -13.84 -9.79 -2.69
N ASN A 126 -13.96 -9.86 -4.02
CA ASN A 126 -14.65 -8.93 -4.91
C ASN A 126 -15.60 -7.99 -4.19
N SER A 127 -15.15 -6.76 -3.97
CA SER A 127 -16.02 -5.63 -4.27
C SER A 127 -15.69 -5.21 -5.69
N GLU A 128 -15.99 -6.09 -6.64
CA GLU A 128 -16.51 -5.65 -7.93
C GLU A 128 -17.75 -4.81 -7.59
N ARG A 129 -17.53 -3.51 -7.36
CA ARG A 129 -18.54 -2.53 -7.67
C ARG A 129 -18.65 -2.59 -9.19
N ALA A 130 -19.41 -3.56 -9.67
CA ALA A 130 -19.90 -3.60 -11.02
C ALA A 130 -20.44 -2.20 -11.28
N GLN A 131 -19.70 -1.43 -12.09
CA GLN A 131 -20.26 -0.29 -12.77
C GLN A 131 -21.30 -0.91 -13.71
N THR A 132 -22.51 -1.06 -13.19
CA THR A 132 -23.68 -1.36 -13.99
C THR A 132 -23.76 -0.23 -15.03
N PRO A 133 -23.75 -0.52 -16.34
CA PRO A 133 -24.04 0.49 -17.33
C PRO A 133 -25.42 1.05 -16.99
N ALA A 134 -25.53 2.38 -16.93
CA ALA A 134 -26.79 3.05 -16.71
C ALA A 134 -27.82 2.54 -17.73
N ALA A 135 -28.74 1.70 -17.26
CA ALA A 135 -29.92 1.32 -18.02
C ALA A 135 -30.77 2.59 -18.18
N ALA A 136 -30.98 2.98 -19.44
CA ALA A 136 -31.91 4.00 -19.83
C ALA A 136 -33.28 3.73 -19.18
N GLN A 137 -33.66 4.56 -18.21
CA GLN A 137 -35.03 4.59 -17.72
C GLN A 137 -35.84 5.47 -18.65
N GLU A 138 -36.60 4.80 -19.52
CA GLU A 138 -37.76 5.32 -20.23
C GLU A 138 -38.71 6.01 -19.23
N GLN A 139 -38.75 7.33 -19.27
CA GLN A 139 -39.81 8.10 -18.62
C GLN A 139 -41.10 7.98 -19.44
N LYS A 140 -42.08 7.28 -18.86
CA LYS A 140 -43.47 7.26 -19.32
C LYS A 140 -44.09 8.66 -19.23
N ALA A 141 -44.66 9.10 -20.35
CA ALA A 141 -45.49 10.29 -20.49
C ALA A 141 -46.87 10.15 -19.79
N PRO A 142 -47.50 11.26 -19.38
CA PRO A 142 -48.95 11.38 -19.28
C PRO A 142 -49.58 12.02 -20.55
N PRO A 143 -50.91 11.86 -20.81
CA PRO A 143 -51.47 11.94 -22.17
C PRO A 143 -52.24 13.25 -22.54
N ARG A 144 -52.25 13.53 -23.87
CA ARG A 144 -53.22 14.32 -24.73
C ARG A 144 -53.27 15.86 -24.54
N GLN A 145 -53.33 16.76 -25.55
CA GLN A 145 -53.69 16.80 -26.99
C GLN A 145 -53.33 18.22 -27.57
N PRO A 146 -53.70 18.60 -28.82
CA PRO A 146 -53.07 18.44 -30.14
C PRO A 146 -52.23 19.66 -30.66
N ALA A 147 -51.53 19.46 -31.79
CA ALA A 147 -50.62 20.37 -32.51
C ALA A 147 -51.27 21.67 -33.08
N PRO A 148 -50.46 22.65 -33.56
CA PRO A 148 -50.08 22.62 -34.98
C PRO A 148 -48.64 23.05 -35.33
N SER A 149 -48.13 22.33 -36.34
CA SER A 149 -47.23 22.65 -37.47
C SER A 149 -46.37 23.93 -37.52
N GLN A 150 -45.08 23.73 -37.80
CA GLN A 150 -44.26 24.40 -38.86
C GLN A 150 -42.88 23.70 -38.87
N GLU A 151 -42.48 22.94 -39.91
CA GLU A 151 -41.73 23.41 -41.10
C GLU A 151 -40.60 24.39 -40.73
N ALA A 152 -39.33 24.24 -41.09
CA ALA A 152 -38.69 23.41 -42.09
C ALA A 152 -37.16 23.45 -41.88
N ALA A 153 -36.47 22.49 -42.51
CA ALA A 153 -35.12 22.60 -43.09
C ALA A 153 -33.88 22.71 -42.17
N GLY A 154 -32.95 21.78 -42.38
CA GLY A 154 -31.52 22.09 -42.38
C GLY A 154 -30.60 21.27 -41.48
N HIS A 155 -30.31 20.02 -41.86
CA HIS A 155 -28.99 19.41 -41.62
C HIS A 155 -27.88 20.21 -42.37
N PRO A 156 -26.57 19.92 -42.21
CA PRO A 156 -25.78 19.44 -41.06
C PRO A 156 -24.40 20.17 -40.92
N GLY A 157 -23.60 19.81 -39.90
CA GLY A 157 -22.16 19.56 -40.11
C GLY A 157 -21.10 20.45 -39.41
N PHE A 158 -20.19 19.75 -38.70
CA PHE A 158 -18.71 19.95 -38.62
C PHE A 158 -18.14 21.29 -38.09
N ASP A 159 -16.97 21.39 -37.45
CA ASP A 159 -16.08 20.52 -36.66
C ASP A 159 -14.99 21.45 -36.04
N PHE A 160 -14.32 20.97 -34.98
CA PHE A 160 -13.04 21.39 -34.35
C PHE A 160 -12.53 22.86 -34.32
N ILE A 161 -12.18 23.30 -33.09
CA ILE A 161 -10.82 23.75 -32.71
C ILE A 161 -10.47 23.12 -31.36
#